data_AF-U3KZ23-F1
#
_entry.id   AF-U3KZ23-F1
#
_cell.length_a   1.000
_cell.length_b   1.000
_cell.length_c   1.000
_cell.angle_alpha   90.00
_cell.angle_beta   90.00
_cell.angle_gamma   90.00
#
_symmetry.space_group_name_H-M   'P 1'
#
loop_
_entity.id
_entity.type
_entity.pdbx_description
1 polymer ?
#
loop_
_entity_poly.entity_id
_entity_poly.type
_entity_poly.pdbx_seq_one_letter_code
_entity_poly.pdbx_strand_id
1 'polypeptide(L)'
;MNSFDRKWRTSILVSGLITFIAAVHYWYMRDYWQANAESPTFFRYVDWVLTVPLMCVEFFLILKVAGAKKSLMWRLIFLSVVMLVTGYIGEAVDRDNAWLWGLISGAAYFVIVYDIWLGSAKKL
;
A
#
# COMPACT_ATOMS: atom_id res chain seq x y z
N MET A 1 -10.21 -9.88 -20.82
CA MET A 1 -9.30 -8.74 -21.14
C MET A 1 -9.64 -8.00 -22.45
N ASN A 2 -10.34 -8.61 -23.42
CA ASN A 2 -10.67 -7.92 -24.68
C ASN A 2 -11.74 -6.83 -24.56
N SER A 3 -12.50 -6.81 -23.46
CA SER A 3 -13.50 -5.78 -23.14
C SER A 3 -12.92 -4.42 -22.72
N PHE A 4 -11.59 -4.31 -22.57
CA PHE A 4 -10.92 -3.07 -22.17
C PHE A 4 -9.90 -2.63 -23.22
N ASP A 5 -9.76 -1.31 -23.39
CA ASP A 5 -8.71 -0.71 -24.21
C ASP A 5 -7.33 -1.24 -23.82
N ARG A 6 -6.48 -1.45 -24.82
CA ARG A 6 -5.15 -2.03 -24.63
C ARG A 6 -4.30 -1.27 -23.60
N LYS A 7 -4.48 0.05 -23.47
CA LYS A 7 -3.78 0.90 -22.51
C LYS A 7 -4.14 0.62 -21.04
N TRP A 8 -5.32 0.07 -20.76
CA TRP A 8 -5.81 -0.17 -19.39
C TRP A 8 -5.70 -1.62 -18.93
N ARG A 9 -5.43 -2.57 -19.83
CA ARG A 9 -5.40 -4.01 -19.50
C ARG A 9 -4.43 -4.35 -18.37
N THR A 10 -3.26 -3.71 -18.34
CA THR A 10 -2.27 -3.90 -17.27
C THR A 10 -2.80 -3.37 -15.93
N SER A 11 -3.47 -2.22 -15.94
CA SER A 11 -4.03 -1.60 -14.74
C SER A 11 -5.15 -2.46 -14.13
N ILE A 12 -6.05 -2.99 -14.98
CA ILE A 12 -7.06 -3.96 -14.54
C ILE A 12 -6.43 -5.24 -13.98
N LEU A 13 -5.35 -5.74 -14.59
CA LEU A 13 -4.65 -6.94 -14.11
C LEU A 13 -4.02 -6.70 -12.73
N VAL A 14 -3.34 -5.58 -12.53
CA VAL A 14 -2.74 -5.22 -11.23
C VAL A 14 -3.82 -5.02 -10.17
N SER A 15 -4.91 -4.33 -10.51
CA SER A 15 -6.08 -4.19 -9.62
C SER A 15 -6.67 -5.55 -9.22
N GLY A 16 -6.84 -6.45 -10.19
CA GLY A 16 -7.30 -7.82 -9.93
C GLY A 16 -6.36 -8.58 -9.00
N LEU A 17 -5.04 -8.48 -9.21
CA LEU A 17 -4.04 -9.10 -8.35
C LEU A 17 -4.12 -8.57 -6.91
N ILE A 18 -4.23 -7.25 -6.73
CA ILE A 18 -4.38 -6.62 -5.40
C ILE A 18 -5.63 -7.18 -4.69
N THR A 19 -6.77 -7.19 -5.37
CA THR A 19 -8.03 -7.71 -4.78
C THR A 19 -7.96 -9.19 -4.46
N PHE A 20 -7.26 -9.98 -5.28
CA PHE A 20 -7.08 -11.42 -5.06
C PHE A 20 -6.19 -11.69 -3.84
N ILE A 21 -5.05 -11.00 -3.73
CA ILE A 21 -4.17 -11.11 -2.56
C ILE A 21 -4.94 -10.76 -1.29
N ALA A 22 -5.65 -9.63 -1.29
CA ALA A 22 -6.46 -9.21 -0.15
C ALA A 22 -7.53 -10.25 0.19
N ALA A 23 -8.28 -10.77 -0.79
CA ALA A 23 -9.32 -11.78 -0.55
C ALA A 23 -8.77 -13.03 0.16
N VAL A 24 -7.61 -13.53 -0.29
CA VAL A 24 -6.94 -14.68 0.35
C VAL A 24 -6.54 -14.36 1.79
N HIS A 25 -5.93 -13.20 2.04
CA HIS A 25 -5.53 -12.80 3.39
C HIS A 25 -6.72 -12.58 4.31
N TYR A 26 -7.84 -12.06 3.80
CA TYR A 26 -9.07 -11.89 4.58
C TYR A 26 -9.66 -13.20 5.06
N TRP A 27 -9.54 -14.29 4.30
CA TRP A 27 -9.94 -15.62 4.79
C TRP A 27 -9.06 -16.08 5.96
N TYR A 28 -7.74 -15.95 5.85
CA TYR A 28 -6.84 -16.26 6.97
C TYR A 28 -7.11 -15.40 8.20
N MET A 29 -7.32 -14.09 8.02
CA MET A 29 -7.65 -13.17 9.11
C MET A 29 -8.97 -13.50 9.78
N ARG A 30 -10.00 -13.88 9.01
CA ARG A 30 -11.30 -14.30 9.54
C ARG A 30 -11.14 -15.54 10.43
N ASP A 31 -10.45 -16.56 9.92
CA ASP A 31 -10.29 -17.83 10.63
C ASP A 31 -9.43 -17.63 11.90
N TYR A 32 -8.39 -16.79 11.83
CA TYR A 32 -7.60 -16.40 13.01
C TYR A 32 -8.45 -15.69 14.07
N TRP A 33 -9.27 -14.71 13.67
CA TRP A 33 -10.17 -14.00 14.59
C TRP A 33 -11.18 -14.96 15.23
N GLN A 34 -11.76 -15.88 14.46
CA GLN A 34 -12.71 -16.86 14.97
C GLN A 34 -12.08 -17.80 16.01
N ALA A 35 -10.82 -18.18 15.82
CA ALA A 35 -10.12 -19.09 16.73
C ALA A 35 -9.55 -18.41 17.98
N ASN A 36 -9.09 -17.16 17.86
CA ASN A 36 -8.31 -16.50 18.92
C ASN A 36 -9.03 -15.31 19.57
N ALA A 37 -10.07 -14.75 18.94
CA ALA A 37 -10.74 -13.51 19.34
C ALA A 37 -9.77 -12.30 19.48
N GLU A 38 -8.65 -12.33 18.76
CA GLU A 38 -7.60 -11.32 18.77
C GLU A 38 -7.39 -10.70 17.39
N SER A 39 -6.96 -9.43 17.36
CA SER A 39 -6.66 -8.72 16.11
C SER A 39 -5.57 -9.47 15.33
N PRO A 40 -5.81 -9.85 14.06
CA PRO A 40 -4.83 -10.55 13.23
C PRO A 40 -3.78 -9.59 12.65
N THR A 41 -3.11 -8.81 13.50
CA THR A 41 -2.21 -7.72 13.10
C THR A 41 -1.11 -8.21 12.17
N PHE A 42 -0.47 -9.34 12.48
CA PHE A 42 0.55 -9.93 11.60
C PHE A 42 0.04 -10.17 10.17
N PHE A 43 -1.13 -10.82 10.01
CA PHE A 43 -1.70 -11.10 8.70
C PHE A 43 -2.04 -9.83 7.91
N ARG A 44 -2.49 -8.77 8.60
CA ARG A 44 -2.74 -7.47 7.96
C ARG A 44 -1.46 -6.89 7.35
N TYR A 45 -0.37 -6.91 8.10
CA TYR A 45 0.90 -6.36 7.62
C TYR A 45 1.53 -7.19 6.51
N VAL A 46 1.35 -8.51 6.50
CA VAL A 46 1.73 -9.35 5.35
C VAL A 46 0.93 -8.97 4.10
N ASP A 47 -0.39 -8.81 4.22
CA ASP A 47 -1.24 -8.34 3.11
C ASP A 47 -0.80 -6.96 2.61
N TRP A 48 -0.59 -6.00 3.52
CA TRP A 48 -0.28 -4.62 3.17
C TRP A 48 1.10 -4.46 2.52
N VAL A 49 2.12 -5.18 3.00
CA VAL A 49 3.46 -5.15 2.39
C VAL A 49 3.43 -5.66 0.95
N LEU A 50 2.49 -6.54 0.60
CA LEU A 50 2.30 -7.00 -0.78
C LEU A 50 1.42 -6.05 -1.60
N THR A 51 0.29 -5.62 -1.05
CA THR A 51 -0.74 -4.86 -1.80
C THR A 51 -0.43 -3.38 -1.93
N VAL A 52 0.19 -2.73 -0.93
CA VAL A 52 0.46 -1.28 -0.99
C VAL A 52 1.50 -0.92 -2.05
N PRO A 53 2.64 -1.63 -2.19
CA PRO A 53 3.55 -1.38 -3.30
C PRO A 53 2.90 -1.60 -4.68
N LEU A 54 2.02 -2.61 -4.80
CA LEU A 54 1.24 -2.83 -6.02
C LEU A 54 0.27 -1.68 -6.30
N MET A 55 -0.36 -1.10 -5.27
CA MET A 55 -1.17 0.11 -5.41
C MET A 55 -0.33 1.32 -5.87
N CYS A 56 0.92 1.46 -5.40
CA CYS A 56 1.83 2.49 -5.91
C CYS A 56 2.20 2.26 -7.39
N VAL A 57 2.38 1.01 -7.81
CA VAL A 57 2.57 0.66 -9.23
C VAL A 57 1.32 1.01 -10.04
N GLU A 58 0.14 0.68 -9.53
CA GLU A 58 -1.14 1.00 -10.20
C GLU A 58 -1.34 2.50 -10.36
N PHE A 59 -1.09 3.26 -9.30
CA PHE A 59 -1.13 4.72 -9.33
C PHE A 59 -0.15 5.28 -10.36
N PHE A 60 1.06 4.73 -10.45
CA PHE A 60 2.02 5.09 -11.49
C PHE A 60 1.52 4.74 -12.90
N LEU A 61 0.89 3.58 -13.12
CA LEU A 61 0.36 3.19 -14.42
C LEU A 61 -0.70 4.18 -14.93
N ILE A 62 -1.52 4.72 -14.03
CA ILE A 62 -2.50 5.78 -14.34
C ILE A 62 -1.76 7.07 -14.73
N LEU A 63 -0.83 7.56 -13.90
CA LEU A 63 -0.10 8.81 -14.16
C LEU A 63 0.91 8.71 -15.31
N LYS A 64 1.31 7.50 -15.71
CA LYS A 64 2.23 7.29 -16.83
C LYS A 64 1.65 7.86 -18.13
N VAL A 65 0.33 7.85 -18.29
CA VAL A 65 -0.35 8.44 -19.45
C VAL A 65 -0.16 9.97 -19.50
N ALA A 66 0.03 10.61 -18.36
CA ALA A 66 0.33 12.04 -18.20
C ALA A 66 1.85 12.34 -18.15
N GLY A 67 2.72 11.36 -18.38
CA GLY A 67 4.17 11.55 -18.44
C GLY A 67 4.93 11.31 -17.12
N ALA A 68 4.34 10.59 -16.16
CA ALA A 68 5.03 10.26 -14.91
C ALA A 68 6.33 9.49 -15.11
N LYS A 69 7.33 9.85 -14.29
CA LYS A 69 8.65 9.20 -14.27
C LYS A 69 8.65 7.99 -13.32
N LYS A 70 9.39 6.94 -13.68
CA LYS A 70 9.60 5.77 -12.81
C LYS A 70 10.20 6.12 -11.44
N SER A 71 10.91 7.24 -11.33
CA SER A 71 11.44 7.72 -10.04
C SER A 71 10.33 8.05 -9.03
N LEU A 72 9.18 8.56 -9.48
CA LEU A 72 8.02 8.79 -8.62
C LEU A 72 7.49 7.48 -8.05
N MET A 73 7.32 6.46 -8.90
CA MET A 73 6.87 5.12 -8.48
C MET A 73 7.76 4.54 -7.38
N TRP A 74 9.08 4.51 -7.60
CA TRP A 74 10.03 3.98 -6.61
C TRP A 74 10.07 4.80 -5.32
N ARG A 75 9.91 6.12 -5.41
CA ARG A 75 9.80 6.99 -4.23
C ARG A 75 8.56 6.65 -3.41
N LEU A 76 7.40 6.48 -4.05
CA LEU A 76 6.15 6.11 -3.37
C LEU A 76 6.26 4.72 -2.72
N ILE A 77 6.83 3.73 -3.43
CA ILE A 77 7.06 2.38 -2.87
C ILE A 77 7.99 2.44 -1.65
N PHE A 78 9.08 3.20 -1.73
CA PHE A 78 10.00 3.32 -0.60
C PHE A 78 9.31 3.94 0.62
N LEU A 79 8.60 5.06 0.43
CA LEU A 79 7.86 5.72 1.49
C LEU A 79 6.77 4.81 2.08
N SER A 80 6.08 4.03 1.25
CA SER A 80 5.05 3.11 1.73
C SER A 80 5.63 1.97 2.56
N VAL A 81 6.81 1.46 2.20
CA VAL A 81 7.51 0.46 3.01
C VAL A 81 7.93 1.04 4.35
N VAL A 82 8.48 2.27 4.38
CA VAL A 82 8.82 2.95 5.63
C VAL A 82 7.58 3.14 6.51
N MET A 83 6.47 3.60 5.92
CA MET A 83 5.18 3.77 6.61
C MET A 83 4.70 2.46 7.24
N LEU A 84 4.73 1.35 6.49
CA LEU A 84 4.26 0.05 6.97
C LEU A 84 5.20 -0.57 8.01
N VAL A 85 6.52 -0.52 7.81
CA VAL A 85 7.48 -1.08 8.77
C VAL A 85 7.38 -0.36 10.10
N THR A 86 7.33 0.97 10.08
CA THR A 86 7.22 1.77 11.32
C THR A 86 5.87 1.58 12.00
N GLY A 87 4.78 1.46 11.24
CA GLY A 87 3.46 1.09 11.78
C GLY A 87 3.48 -0.27 12.47
N TYR A 88 4.08 -1.28 11.83
CA TYR A 88 4.17 -2.63 12.39
C TYR A 88 4.95 -2.66 13.70
N ILE A 89 6.06 -1.91 13.76
CA ILE A 89 6.84 -1.81 14.99
C ILE A 89 5.97 -1.25 16.12
N GLY A 90 5.22 -0.18 15.88
CA GLY A 90 4.34 0.41 16.89
C GLY A 90 3.18 -0.49 17.32
N GLU A 91 2.60 -1.26 16.39
CA GLU A 91 1.45 -2.13 16.70
C GLU A 91 1.82 -3.48 17.32
N ALA A 92 2.97 -4.06 16.96
CA ALA A 92 3.30 -5.45 17.27
C ALA A 92 4.63 -5.66 18.03
N VAL A 93 5.57 -4.72 17.96
CA VAL A 93 6.94 -4.92 18.50
C VAL A 93 7.23 -4.04 19.72
N ASP A 94 6.99 -2.75 19.61
CA ASP A 94 7.28 -1.73 20.63
C ASP A 94 6.01 -0.92 20.95
N ARG A 95 5.06 -1.59 21.60
CA ARG A 95 3.73 -1.06 21.87
C ARG A 95 3.74 0.05 22.92
N ASP A 96 4.72 0.05 23.83
CA ASP A 96 4.88 1.10 24.84
C ASP A 96 5.20 2.45 24.20
N ASN A 97 5.86 2.45 23.03
CA ASN A 97 6.17 3.65 22.25
C ASN A 97 5.32 3.76 20.98
N ALA A 98 4.12 3.16 20.94
CA ALA A 98 3.27 3.15 19.76
C ALA A 98 2.97 4.56 19.21
N TRP A 99 2.89 5.58 20.08
CA TRP A 99 2.69 6.97 19.67
C TRP A 99 3.86 7.52 18.83
N LEU A 100 5.10 7.16 19.15
CA LEU A 100 6.30 7.60 18.45
C LEU A 100 6.39 6.92 17.08
N TRP A 101 6.17 5.60 17.05
CA TRP A 101 6.14 4.84 15.81
C TRP A 101 4.98 5.27 14.90
N GLY A 102 3.82 5.56 15.49
CA GLY A 102 2.68 6.15 14.79
C GLY A 102 2.98 7.53 14.21
N LEU A 103 3.74 8.38 14.91
CA LEU A 103 4.20 9.67 14.40
C LEU A 103 5.12 9.49 13.17
N ILE A 104 6.08 8.57 13.24
CA ILE A 104 7.01 8.31 12.12
C ILE A 104 6.25 7.74 10.91
N SER A 105 5.36 6.77 11.14
CA SER A 105 4.51 6.19 10.09
C SER A 105 3.61 7.26 9.47
N GLY A 106 2.95 8.07 10.30
CA GLY A 106 2.11 9.19 9.87
C GLY A 106 2.90 10.24 9.07
N ALA A 107 4.12 10.57 9.47
CA ALA A 107 4.98 11.48 8.71
C ALA A 107 5.28 10.92 7.31
N ALA A 108 5.61 9.64 7.19
CA ALA A 108 5.81 8.99 5.89
C ALA A 108 4.54 9.05 5.02
N TYR A 109 3.36 8.80 5.61
CA TYR A 109 2.07 8.95 4.94
C TYR A 109 1.85 10.39 4.42
N PHE A 110 2.09 11.41 5.25
CA PHE A 110 1.90 12.80 4.83
C PHE A 110 2.89 13.22 3.73
N VAL A 111 4.11 12.65 3.70
CA VAL A 111 5.04 12.85 2.58
C VAL A 111 4.49 12.24 1.28
N ILE A 112 3.90 11.03 1.35
CA ILE A 112 3.23 10.40 0.20
C ILE A 112 2.09 11.29 -0.31
N VAL A 113 1.20 11.74 0.59
CA VAL A 113 0.08 12.63 0.24
C VAL A 113 0.60 13.92 -0.38
N TYR A 114 1.65 14.52 0.19
CA TYR A 114 2.28 15.71 -0.37
C TYR A 114 2.80 15.47 -1.79
N ASP A 115 3.53 14.38 -2.03
CA ASP A 115 4.08 14.06 -3.35
C ASP A 115 2.99 13.89 -4.42
N ILE A 116 1.84 13.33 -4.03
CA ILE A 116 0.66 13.12 -4.89
C ILE A 116 -0.08 14.44 -5.15
N TRP A 117 -0.37 15.21 -4.10
CA TRP A 117 -1.34 16.32 -4.18
C TRP A 117 -0.71 17.67 -4.50
N LEU A 118 0.52 17.90 -4.05
CA LEU A 118 1.23 19.19 -4.18
C LEU A 118 2.60 19.05 -4.86
N GLY A 119 3.13 17.83 -4.92
CA GLY A 119 4.47 17.53 -5.40
C GLY A 119 4.53 17.28 -6.90
N SER A 120 5.38 16.32 -7.27
CA SER A 120 5.71 16.04 -8.67
C SER A 120 4.55 15.47 -9.48
N ALA A 121 3.59 14.81 -8.84
CA ALA A 121 2.42 14.24 -9.51
C ALA A 121 1.42 15.31 -9.97
N LYS A 122 1.23 16.40 -9.20
CA LYS A 122 0.35 17.52 -9.57
C LYS A 122 0.78 18.24 -10.86
N LYS A 123 2.07 18.17 -11.19
CA LYS A 123 2.66 18.88 -12.34
C LYS A 123 2.51 18.11 -13.67
N LEU A 124 1.84 16.96 -13.64
CA LEU A 124 1.58 16.06 -14.76
C LEU A 124 0.09 16.11 -15.10
#